data_AF-A0A354DM78-F1
#
_entry.id   AF-A0A354DM78-F1
#
_cell.length_a   1.000
_cell.length_b   1.000
_cell.length_c   1.000
_cell.angle_alpha   90.00
_cell.angle_beta   90.00
_cell.angle_gamma   90.00
#
_symmetry.space_group_name_H-M   'P 1'
#
loop_
_entity.id
_entity.type
_entity.pdbx_description
1 polymer ?
#
loop_
_entity_poly.entity_id
_entity_poly.type
_entity_poly.pdbx_seq_one_letter_code
_entity_poly.pdbx_strand_id
1 'polypeptide(L)'
;MADKNNKQNDIKQRLEERNKKLEEMKEKLSNSIESENEKKIGILVDVDCCGNGCIFSDAANGCSVREGNGTTANGESSHAEGRDTTANAQFSHTEGFNTTTGMSANAAHAEGSTTNASGFASHAEGLSTTASGSRSHAEGDTTAASNEAAHAEGGFTEASGLRSHAEGDNTTASKRASHAEGDTTSADGIAAHAEGTNTSASGNSSHTEGENTV
;
A
#
# COMPACT_ATOMS: atom_id res chain seq x y z
N MET A 1 59.32 57.27 0.67
CA MET A 1 58.33 56.59 1.53
C MET A 1 56.91 56.60 0.94
N ALA A 2 56.49 57.63 0.19
CA ALA A 2 55.15 57.69 -0.43
C ALA A 2 54.85 56.59 -1.47
N ASP A 3 55.83 56.18 -2.27
CA ASP A 3 55.64 55.19 -3.36
C ASP A 3 55.40 53.75 -2.87
N LYS A 4 55.93 53.38 -1.69
CA LYS A 4 55.65 52.07 -1.06
C LYS A 4 54.23 51.99 -0.49
N ASN A 5 53.75 53.09 0.10
CA ASN A 5 52.38 53.15 0.65
C ASN A 5 51.33 53.11 -0.47
N ASN A 6 51.60 53.73 -1.62
CA ASN A 6 50.69 53.71 -2.77
C ASN A 6 50.56 52.30 -3.37
N LYS A 7 51.69 51.57 -3.51
CA LYS A 7 51.68 50.17 -3.96
C LYS A 7 50.97 49.24 -2.98
N GLN A 8 51.15 49.46 -1.68
CA GLN A 8 50.49 48.65 -0.65
C GLN A 8 48.96 48.85 -0.66
N ASN A 9 48.49 50.07 -0.92
CA ASN A 9 47.06 50.37 -1.05
C ASN A 9 46.44 49.76 -2.32
N ASP A 10 47.12 49.83 -3.47
CA ASP A 10 46.67 49.18 -4.72
C ASP A 10 46.56 47.66 -4.56
N ILE A 11 47.54 47.03 -3.91
CA ILE A 11 47.49 45.58 -3.62
C ILE A 11 46.30 45.24 -2.72
N LYS A 12 46.03 46.03 -1.68
CA LYS A 12 44.91 45.81 -0.77
C LYS A 12 43.56 45.90 -1.50
N GLN A 13 43.40 46.91 -2.35
CA GLN A 13 42.18 47.11 -3.14
C GLN A 13 41.94 45.94 -4.13
N ARG A 14 42.98 45.46 -4.81
CA ARG A 14 42.88 44.29 -5.70
C ARG A 14 42.57 43.00 -4.95
N LEU A 15 43.04 42.88 -3.70
CA LEU A 15 42.73 41.73 -2.85
C LEU A 15 41.25 41.75 -2.43
N GLU A 16 40.72 42.92 -2.07
CA GLU A 16 39.30 43.11 -1.74
C GLU A 16 38.40 42.80 -2.94
N GLU A 17 38.75 43.27 -4.15
CA GLU A 17 38.02 42.94 -5.37
C GLU A 17 38.05 41.44 -5.70
N ARG A 18 39.20 40.78 -5.50
CA ARG A 18 39.31 39.32 -5.69
C ARG A 18 38.46 38.55 -4.69
N ASN A 19 38.45 38.97 -3.43
CA ASN A 19 37.62 38.34 -2.41
C ASN A 19 36.13 38.51 -2.72
N LYS A 20 35.70 39.70 -3.19
CA LYS A 20 34.32 39.92 -3.62
C LYS A 20 33.92 39.01 -4.78
N LYS A 21 34.76 38.88 -5.81
CA LYS A 21 34.51 37.96 -6.94
C LYS A 21 34.48 36.50 -6.50
N LEU A 22 35.29 36.13 -5.51
CA LEU A 22 35.30 34.77 -4.97
C LEU A 22 33.99 34.43 -4.27
N GLU A 23 33.44 35.36 -3.48
CA GLU A 23 32.14 35.17 -2.83
C GLU A 23 30.99 35.11 -3.84
N GLU A 24 31.00 35.98 -4.87
CA GLU A 24 30.01 35.92 -5.97
C GLU A 24 30.08 34.58 -6.75
N MET A 25 31.28 34.01 -6.93
CA MET A 25 31.43 32.69 -7.55
C MET A 25 30.94 31.55 -6.65
N LYS A 26 31.18 31.64 -5.34
CA LYS A 26 30.67 30.64 -4.37
C LYS A 26 29.15 30.63 -4.34
N GLU A 27 28.52 31.80 -4.35
CA GLU A 27 27.06 31.94 -4.37
C GLU A 27 26.46 31.36 -5.66
N LYS A 28 27.04 31.70 -6.83
CA LYS A 28 26.62 31.09 -8.11
C LYS A 28 26.79 29.58 -8.14
N LEU A 29 27.89 29.07 -7.58
CA LEU A 29 28.15 27.64 -7.51
C LEU A 29 27.14 26.95 -6.58
N SER A 30 26.83 27.54 -5.42
CA SER A 30 25.81 27.03 -4.50
C SER A 30 24.44 26.91 -5.17
N ASN A 31 24.00 27.98 -5.85
CA ASN A 31 22.71 27.98 -6.55
C ASN A 31 22.67 26.98 -7.72
N SER A 32 23.80 26.78 -8.40
CA SER A 32 23.89 25.78 -9.48
C SER A 32 23.87 24.36 -8.94
N ILE A 33 24.46 24.10 -7.78
CA ILE A 33 24.44 22.79 -7.10
C ILE A 33 23.03 22.48 -6.59
N GLU A 34 22.32 23.46 -6.01
CA GLU A 34 20.91 23.28 -5.64
C GLU A 34 20.05 22.91 -6.86
N SER A 35 20.20 23.64 -7.97
CA SER A 35 19.48 23.35 -9.22
C SER A 35 19.81 21.98 -9.83
N GLU A 36 21.05 21.50 -9.73
CA GLU A 36 21.41 20.16 -10.20
C GLU A 36 20.93 19.05 -9.26
N ASN A 37 20.93 19.28 -7.95
CA ASN A 37 20.40 18.32 -6.99
C ASN A 37 18.88 18.14 -7.14
N GLU A 38 18.14 19.22 -7.44
CA GLU A 38 16.72 19.13 -7.79
C GLU A 38 16.48 18.32 -9.08
N LYS A 39 17.36 18.43 -10.07
CA LYS A 39 17.27 17.65 -11.33
C LYS A 39 17.63 16.16 -11.15
N LYS A 40 18.51 15.82 -10.22
CA LYS A 40 18.97 14.43 -9.99
C LYS A 40 17.95 13.57 -9.24
N ILE A 41 16.93 14.18 -8.65
CA ILE A 41 15.85 13.49 -7.91
C ILE A 41 14.65 13.15 -8.85
N GLY A 42 14.75 13.40 -10.16
CA GLY A 42 13.80 12.83 -11.13
C GLY A 42 12.39 13.43 -11.13
N ILE A 43 12.21 14.66 -10.62
CA ILE A 43 10.88 15.30 -10.50
C ILE A 43 10.49 16.17 -11.72
N LEU A 44 11.39 16.47 -12.67
CA LEU A 44 11.06 17.43 -13.75
C LEU A 44 11.53 16.97 -15.14
N VAL A 45 10.69 16.16 -15.79
CA VAL A 45 10.46 16.24 -17.23
C VAL A 45 8.96 16.07 -17.48
N ASP A 46 8.33 17.14 -17.97
CA ASP A 46 6.91 17.28 -18.29
C ASP A 46 6.41 16.18 -19.24
N VAL A 47 5.75 15.17 -18.68
CA VAL A 47 4.61 14.52 -19.31
C VAL A 47 3.52 14.46 -18.24
N ASP A 48 2.51 15.31 -18.40
CA ASP A 48 1.50 15.63 -17.39
C ASP A 48 0.53 14.46 -17.17
N CYS A 49 0.89 13.52 -16.28
CA CYS A 49 -0.07 12.61 -15.65
C CYS A 49 -0.65 13.21 -14.35
N CYS A 50 0.04 14.17 -13.72
CA CYS A 50 -0.35 14.84 -12.48
C CYS A 50 0.32 16.23 -12.40
N GLY A 51 -0.44 17.32 -12.49
CA GLY A 51 0.09 18.70 -12.54
C GLY A 51 0.87 19.20 -11.31
N ASN A 52 1.04 18.36 -10.28
CA ASN A 52 1.83 18.66 -9.07
C ASN A 52 2.88 17.57 -8.75
N GLY A 53 3.23 16.72 -9.72
CA GLY A 53 4.11 15.57 -9.53
C GLY A 53 3.35 14.28 -9.22
N CYS A 54 4.02 13.14 -9.42
CA CYS A 54 3.43 11.80 -9.26
C CYS A 54 3.81 11.13 -7.94
N ILE A 55 4.65 11.74 -7.10
CA ILE A 55 5.11 11.20 -5.82
C ILE A 55 5.04 12.33 -4.79
N PHE A 56 4.38 12.09 -3.67
CA PHE A 56 4.26 13.03 -2.57
C PHE A 56 4.61 12.36 -1.25
N SER A 57 5.52 12.97 -0.51
CA SER A 57 5.79 12.60 0.88
C SER A 57 5.23 13.67 1.81
N ASP A 58 4.61 13.25 2.92
CA ASP A 58 4.13 14.13 3.98
C ASP A 58 4.84 13.79 5.29
N ALA A 59 5.87 14.58 5.61
CA ALA A 59 6.63 14.44 6.84
C ALA A 59 5.80 14.79 8.09
N ALA A 60 4.77 15.63 7.98
CA ALA A 60 3.90 15.97 9.10
C ALA A 60 2.93 14.82 9.41
N ASN A 61 2.54 14.04 8.40
CA ASN A 61 1.78 12.80 8.55
C ASN A 61 2.69 11.57 8.76
N GLY A 62 3.74 11.71 9.56
CA GLY A 62 4.64 10.60 9.92
C GLY A 62 5.31 9.91 8.73
N CYS A 63 5.76 10.71 7.77
CA CYS A 63 6.43 10.24 6.55
C CYS A 63 5.55 9.37 5.64
N SER A 64 4.24 9.63 5.56
CA SER A 64 3.37 8.95 4.60
C SER A 64 3.78 9.28 3.16
N VAL A 65 3.64 8.32 2.24
CA VAL A 65 3.95 8.47 0.82
C VAL A 65 2.70 8.19 0.00
N ARG A 66 2.48 8.96 -1.07
CA ARG A 66 1.50 8.60 -2.10
C ARG A 66 2.06 8.81 -3.49
N GLU A 67 1.77 7.90 -4.39
CA GLU A 67 2.22 7.90 -5.77
C GLU A 67 1.06 7.72 -6.75
N GLY A 68 1.16 8.26 -7.96
CA GLY A 68 0.12 8.09 -9.00
C GLY A 68 -1.03 9.09 -8.92
N ASN A 69 -2.22 8.68 -9.40
CA ASN A 69 -3.36 9.57 -9.67
C ASN A 69 -4.53 9.28 -8.73
N GLY A 70 -5.05 10.29 -8.03
CA GLY A 70 -6.18 10.08 -7.11
C GLY A 70 -5.82 9.28 -5.86
N THR A 71 -4.53 9.11 -5.55
CA THR A 71 -4.08 8.36 -4.38
C THR A 71 -4.09 9.20 -3.11
N THR A 72 -4.34 8.56 -1.96
CA THR A 72 -4.41 9.21 -0.64
C THR A 72 -3.75 8.33 0.43
N ALA A 73 -2.78 8.88 1.15
CA ALA A 73 -2.12 8.22 2.28
C ALA A 73 -2.40 9.01 3.57
N ASN A 74 -3.46 8.62 4.29
CA ASN A 74 -3.94 9.33 5.49
C ASN A 74 -3.27 8.83 6.77
N GLY A 75 -2.80 7.58 6.81
CA GLY A 75 -2.19 7.02 8.00
C GLY A 75 -0.74 7.45 8.23
N GLU A 76 -0.32 7.49 9.49
CA GLU A 76 1.10 7.65 9.84
C GLU A 76 1.94 6.55 9.17
N SER A 77 3.01 6.93 8.47
CA SER A 77 3.88 6.00 7.73
C SER A 77 3.12 5.07 6.76
N SER A 78 1.98 5.53 6.25
CA SER A 78 1.21 4.81 5.23
C SER A 78 1.76 5.05 3.82
N HIS A 79 1.47 4.12 2.90
CA HIS A 79 1.85 4.25 1.49
C HIS A 79 0.66 3.92 0.58
N ALA A 80 0.39 4.78 -0.41
CA ALA A 80 -0.65 4.57 -1.41
C ALA A 80 -0.14 4.83 -2.83
N GLU A 81 -0.14 3.83 -3.71
CA GLU A 81 0.32 3.97 -5.10
C GLU A 81 -0.73 3.50 -6.11
N GLY A 82 -0.58 3.89 -7.38
CA GLY A 82 -1.50 3.50 -8.47
C GLY A 82 -2.57 4.55 -8.81
N ARG A 83 -3.83 4.12 -8.95
CA ARG A 83 -4.96 4.98 -9.31
C ARG A 83 -6.14 4.81 -8.35
N ASP A 84 -6.62 5.91 -7.79
CA ASP A 84 -7.76 5.95 -6.86
C ASP A 84 -7.56 5.06 -5.61
N THR A 85 -6.33 4.95 -5.10
CA THR A 85 -6.01 4.12 -3.93
C THR A 85 -5.99 4.93 -2.64
N THR A 86 -6.42 4.35 -1.52
CA THR A 86 -6.50 5.07 -0.23
C THR A 86 -6.02 4.22 0.95
N ALA A 87 -4.85 4.55 1.49
CA ALA A 87 -4.29 3.98 2.72
C ALA A 87 -4.69 4.81 3.95
N ASN A 88 -5.69 4.35 4.72
CA ASN A 88 -6.31 5.15 5.78
C ASN A 88 -5.67 5.04 7.16
N ALA A 89 -4.99 3.92 7.46
CA ALA A 89 -4.53 3.59 8.81
C ALA A 89 -2.99 3.58 8.93
N GLN A 90 -2.49 3.57 10.17
CA GLN A 90 -1.05 3.57 10.43
C GLN A 90 -0.39 2.34 9.79
N PHE A 91 0.76 2.56 9.15
CA PHE A 91 1.54 1.52 8.46
C PHE A 91 0.77 0.78 7.35
N SER A 92 -0.39 1.29 6.92
CA SER A 92 -1.17 0.64 5.88
C SER A 92 -0.59 0.90 4.49
N HIS A 93 -0.78 -0.06 3.59
CA HIS A 93 -0.34 0.01 2.21
C HIS A 93 -1.51 -0.23 1.26
N THR A 94 -1.55 0.52 0.16
CA THR A 94 -2.47 0.25 -0.96
C THR A 94 -1.79 0.44 -2.30
N GLU A 95 -1.99 -0.49 -3.23
CA GLU A 95 -1.50 -0.37 -4.61
C GLU A 95 -2.56 -0.82 -5.63
N GLY A 96 -2.38 -0.48 -6.91
CA GLY A 96 -3.28 -0.90 -7.99
C GLY A 96 -4.37 0.12 -8.36
N PHE A 97 -5.62 -0.33 -8.53
CA PHE A 97 -6.76 0.50 -8.96
C PHE A 97 -7.94 0.39 -8.00
N ASN A 98 -8.36 1.52 -7.42
CA ASN A 98 -9.52 1.58 -6.52
C ASN A 98 -9.38 0.61 -5.34
N THR A 99 -8.22 0.64 -4.67
CA THR A 99 -7.93 -0.18 -3.49
C THR A 99 -7.94 0.66 -2.23
N THR A 100 -8.39 0.10 -1.11
CA THR A 100 -8.50 0.87 0.14
C THR A 100 -8.22 0.05 1.39
N THR A 101 -7.64 0.68 2.40
CA THR A 101 -7.63 0.15 3.76
C THR A 101 -8.62 0.88 4.66
N GLY A 102 -9.14 0.22 5.70
CA GLY A 102 -10.05 0.85 6.66
C GLY A 102 -9.37 1.86 7.60
N MET A 103 -10.13 2.82 8.16
CA MET A 103 -9.59 3.83 9.09
C MET A 103 -8.96 3.27 10.39
N SER A 104 -9.30 2.03 10.76
CA SER A 104 -8.73 1.34 11.93
C SER A 104 -7.93 0.10 11.56
N ALA A 105 -7.61 -0.05 10.27
CA ALA A 105 -6.93 -1.20 9.70
C ALA A 105 -5.41 -1.04 9.79
N ASN A 106 -4.87 -0.86 11.00
CA ASN A 106 -3.43 -0.68 11.18
C ASN A 106 -2.65 -1.87 10.57
N ALA A 107 -1.59 -1.56 9.82
CA ALA A 107 -0.77 -2.52 9.08
C ALA A 107 -1.54 -3.37 8.04
N ALA A 108 -2.71 -2.92 7.58
CA ALA A 108 -3.42 -3.59 6.50
C ALA A 108 -2.79 -3.33 5.12
N HIS A 109 -3.00 -4.27 4.20
CA HIS A 109 -2.53 -4.20 2.82
C HIS A 109 -3.69 -4.49 1.85
N ALA A 110 -3.91 -3.62 0.87
CA ALA A 110 -4.85 -3.87 -0.22
C ALA A 110 -4.20 -3.64 -1.59
N GLU A 111 -4.16 -4.65 -2.44
CA GLU A 111 -3.56 -4.58 -3.79
C GLU A 111 -4.50 -5.13 -4.86
N GLY A 112 -4.25 -4.80 -6.14
CA GLY A 112 -5.07 -5.26 -7.28
C GLY A 112 -6.12 -4.24 -7.74
N SER A 113 -7.35 -4.69 -7.99
CA SER A 113 -8.47 -3.87 -8.47
C SER A 113 -9.68 -4.02 -7.56
N THR A 114 -10.26 -2.90 -7.13
CA THR A 114 -11.49 -2.89 -6.31
C THR A 114 -11.37 -3.70 -5.01
N THR A 115 -10.20 -3.67 -4.35
CA THR A 115 -9.93 -4.45 -3.13
C THR A 115 -10.04 -3.61 -1.85
N ASN A 116 -10.45 -4.24 -0.75
CA ASN A 116 -10.68 -3.58 0.53
C ASN A 116 -10.13 -4.40 1.72
N ALA A 117 -9.11 -3.88 2.40
CA ALA A 117 -8.54 -4.46 3.61
C ALA A 117 -8.89 -3.60 4.84
N SER A 118 -9.97 -3.96 5.54
CA SER A 118 -10.56 -3.14 6.61
C SER A 118 -10.28 -3.66 8.03
N GLY A 119 -9.64 -4.81 8.17
CA GLY A 119 -9.25 -5.39 9.45
C GLY A 119 -7.85 -4.97 9.92
N PHE A 120 -7.58 -5.11 11.22
CA PHE A 120 -6.21 -4.96 11.73
C PHE A 120 -5.29 -5.99 11.08
N ALA A 121 -4.17 -5.57 10.47
CA ALA A 121 -3.23 -6.45 9.77
C ALA A 121 -3.89 -7.40 8.75
N SER A 122 -4.98 -6.97 8.11
CA SER A 122 -5.65 -7.74 7.05
C SER A 122 -4.97 -7.55 5.70
N HIS A 123 -5.05 -8.55 4.83
CA HIS A 123 -4.55 -8.50 3.46
C HIS A 123 -5.70 -8.79 2.47
N ALA A 124 -5.95 -7.91 1.50
CA ALA A 124 -6.83 -8.17 0.36
C ALA A 124 -6.11 -7.97 -0.98
N GLU A 125 -6.06 -8.99 -1.83
CA GLU A 125 -5.39 -8.94 -3.15
C GLU A 125 -6.26 -9.52 -4.27
N GLY A 126 -6.11 -9.06 -5.51
CA GLY A 126 -6.87 -9.55 -6.68
C GLY A 126 -7.95 -8.60 -7.21
N LEU A 127 -9.10 -9.13 -7.62
CA LEU A 127 -10.24 -8.38 -8.18
C LEU A 127 -11.43 -8.45 -7.23
N SER A 128 -11.95 -7.31 -6.77
CA SER A 128 -13.16 -7.25 -5.92
C SER A 128 -13.05 -8.07 -4.62
N THR A 129 -11.88 -8.11 -3.99
CA THR A 129 -11.63 -8.88 -2.77
C THR A 129 -11.81 -8.04 -1.51
N THR A 130 -12.27 -8.65 -0.42
CA THR A 130 -12.51 -7.98 0.86
C THR A 130 -11.97 -8.78 2.03
N ALA A 131 -11.03 -8.20 2.77
CA ALA A 131 -10.53 -8.74 4.03
C ALA A 131 -10.94 -7.80 5.17
N SER A 132 -11.99 -8.15 5.91
CA SER A 132 -12.54 -7.31 6.99
C SER A 132 -12.26 -7.80 8.41
N GLY A 133 -11.74 -9.02 8.53
CA GLY A 133 -11.35 -9.59 9.81
C GLY A 133 -9.96 -9.12 10.28
N SER A 134 -9.75 -9.11 11.60
CA SER A 134 -8.39 -8.94 12.14
C SER A 134 -7.50 -10.11 11.68
N ARG A 135 -6.35 -9.81 11.05
CA ARG A 135 -5.42 -10.79 10.48
C ARG A 135 -6.06 -11.70 9.40
N SER A 136 -7.13 -11.26 8.76
CA SER A 136 -7.75 -12.01 7.67
C SER A 136 -6.99 -11.84 6.36
N HIS A 137 -7.10 -12.81 5.47
CA HIS A 137 -6.53 -12.79 4.13
C HIS A 137 -7.61 -13.10 3.09
N ALA A 138 -7.75 -12.28 2.05
CA ALA A 138 -8.62 -12.55 0.90
C ALA A 138 -7.88 -12.34 -0.42
N GLU A 139 -7.73 -13.38 -1.24
CA GLU A 139 -7.03 -13.36 -2.54
C GLU A 139 -7.94 -13.88 -3.67
N GLY A 140 -7.84 -13.34 -4.89
CA GLY A 140 -8.50 -13.89 -6.08
C GLY A 140 -9.57 -12.99 -6.72
N ASP A 141 -10.67 -13.55 -7.19
CA ASP A 141 -11.79 -12.83 -7.81
C ASP A 141 -13.05 -12.95 -6.95
N THR A 142 -13.54 -11.82 -6.44
CA THR A 142 -14.78 -11.75 -5.65
C THR A 142 -14.70 -12.62 -4.39
N THR A 143 -13.61 -12.50 -3.62
CA THR A 143 -13.39 -13.25 -2.38
C THR A 143 -13.59 -12.41 -1.13
N ALA A 144 -14.05 -13.03 -0.04
CA ALA A 144 -14.35 -12.34 1.21
C ALA A 144 -13.88 -13.12 2.46
N ALA A 145 -12.99 -12.52 3.25
CA ALA A 145 -12.58 -13.02 4.55
C ALA A 145 -13.05 -12.08 5.66
N SER A 146 -14.11 -12.47 6.37
CA SER A 146 -14.93 -11.54 7.19
C SER A 146 -14.73 -11.64 8.70
N ASN A 147 -13.91 -12.58 9.18
CA ASN A 147 -13.70 -12.82 10.60
C ASN A 147 -12.22 -12.84 10.97
N GLU A 148 -11.92 -12.80 12.28
CA GLU A 148 -10.55 -12.88 12.75
C GLU A 148 -9.85 -14.14 12.23
N ALA A 149 -8.68 -13.93 11.63
CA ALA A 149 -7.84 -14.96 11.02
C ALA A 149 -8.56 -15.86 10.00
N ALA A 150 -9.61 -15.35 9.35
CA ALA A 150 -10.24 -16.03 8.22
C ALA A 150 -9.36 -15.92 6.95
N HIS A 151 -9.37 -16.95 6.11
CA HIS A 151 -8.68 -16.99 4.83
C HIS A 151 -9.67 -17.35 3.72
N ALA A 152 -9.76 -16.54 2.66
CA ALA A 152 -10.53 -16.86 1.46
C ALA A 152 -9.65 -16.70 0.20
N GLU A 153 -9.53 -17.72 -0.63
CA GLU A 153 -8.74 -17.66 -1.87
C GLU A 153 -9.49 -18.29 -3.06
N GLY A 154 -9.30 -17.77 -4.28
CA GLY A 154 -9.90 -18.31 -5.50
C GLY A 154 -11.01 -17.43 -6.11
N GLY A 155 -12.08 -18.04 -6.61
CA GLY A 155 -13.22 -17.36 -7.25
C GLY A 155 -14.48 -17.47 -6.40
N PHE A 156 -15.17 -16.36 -6.13
CA PHE A 156 -16.43 -16.37 -5.38
C PHE A 156 -16.36 -17.08 -4.02
N THR A 157 -15.24 -16.98 -3.30
CA THR A 157 -15.03 -17.68 -2.02
C THR A 157 -15.34 -16.80 -0.81
N GLU A 158 -15.97 -17.39 0.22
CA GLU A 158 -16.34 -16.69 1.46
C GLU A 158 -15.90 -17.45 2.71
N ALA A 159 -15.03 -16.83 3.52
CA ALA A 159 -14.64 -17.31 4.84
C ALA A 159 -15.17 -16.34 5.92
N SER A 160 -16.31 -16.69 6.54
CA SER A 160 -17.00 -15.82 7.51
C SER A 160 -16.88 -16.30 8.97
N GLY A 161 -16.26 -17.46 9.19
CA GLY A 161 -15.99 -18.03 10.50
C GLY A 161 -14.67 -17.57 11.14
N LEU A 162 -14.61 -17.52 12.47
CA LEU A 162 -13.35 -17.31 13.20
C LEU A 162 -12.35 -18.43 12.83
N ARG A 163 -11.19 -18.08 12.25
CA ARG A 163 -10.19 -19.04 11.75
C ARG A 163 -10.72 -20.00 10.68
N SER A 164 -11.73 -19.60 9.90
CA SER A 164 -12.21 -20.41 8.77
C SER A 164 -11.32 -20.25 7.54
N HIS A 165 -11.30 -21.27 6.67
CA HIS A 165 -10.58 -21.25 5.41
C HIS A 165 -11.54 -21.66 4.28
N ALA A 166 -11.60 -20.88 3.20
CA ALA A 166 -12.37 -21.20 2.00
C ALA A 166 -11.47 -21.04 0.77
N GLU A 167 -11.27 -22.10 -0.02
CA GLU A 167 -10.45 -22.07 -1.23
C GLU A 167 -11.17 -22.70 -2.43
N GLY A 168 -10.89 -22.24 -3.66
CA GLY A 168 -11.46 -22.82 -4.88
C GLY A 168 -12.44 -21.90 -5.61
N ASP A 169 -13.52 -22.46 -6.18
CA ASP A 169 -14.58 -21.70 -6.89
C ASP A 169 -15.92 -21.87 -6.16
N ASN A 170 -16.57 -20.76 -5.82
CA ASN A 170 -17.87 -20.74 -5.16
C ASN A 170 -17.88 -21.55 -3.82
N THR A 171 -16.86 -21.38 -2.98
CA THR A 171 -16.72 -22.10 -1.71
C THR A 171 -17.06 -21.24 -0.50
N THR A 172 -17.62 -21.84 0.55
CA THR A 172 -18.06 -21.11 1.75
C THR A 172 -17.66 -21.84 3.03
N ALA A 173 -16.98 -21.15 3.94
CA ALA A 173 -16.63 -21.62 5.27
C ALA A 173 -17.25 -20.72 6.35
N SER A 174 -18.43 -21.11 6.84
CA SER A 174 -19.34 -20.23 7.60
C SER A 174 -19.09 -20.17 9.11
N LYS A 175 -18.31 -21.09 9.68
CA LYS A 175 -18.22 -21.27 11.14
C LYS A 175 -16.80 -21.29 11.65
N ARG A 176 -16.68 -21.21 12.98
CA ARG A 176 -15.37 -21.27 13.64
C ARG A 176 -14.61 -22.52 13.21
N ALA A 177 -13.39 -22.32 12.70
CA ALA A 177 -12.49 -23.36 12.23
C ALA A 177 -13.05 -24.28 11.13
N SER A 178 -14.08 -23.86 10.39
CA SER A 178 -14.55 -24.61 9.22
C SER A 178 -13.57 -24.46 8.05
N HIS A 179 -13.45 -25.50 7.23
CA HIS A 179 -12.64 -25.52 6.02
C HIS A 179 -13.49 -25.98 4.83
N ALA A 180 -13.52 -25.21 3.74
CA ALA A 180 -14.18 -25.58 2.49
C ALA A 180 -13.18 -25.44 1.32
N GLU A 181 -13.01 -26.48 0.52
CA GLU A 181 -12.15 -26.48 -0.66
C GLU A 181 -12.87 -27.09 -1.88
N GLY A 182 -12.55 -26.66 -3.10
CA GLY A 182 -13.08 -27.26 -4.34
C GLY A 182 -14.03 -26.36 -5.16
N ASP A 183 -15.09 -26.94 -5.72
CA ASP A 183 -16.10 -26.22 -6.54
C ASP A 183 -17.48 -26.37 -5.89
N THR A 184 -18.08 -25.24 -5.52
CA THR A 184 -19.44 -25.21 -4.93
C THR A 184 -19.49 -26.04 -3.64
N THR A 185 -18.58 -25.77 -2.69
CA THR A 185 -18.48 -26.49 -1.41
C THR A 185 -18.84 -25.62 -0.22
N SER A 186 -19.53 -26.19 0.79
CA SER A 186 -19.93 -25.46 2.00
C SER A 186 -19.56 -26.20 3.28
N ALA A 187 -18.85 -25.53 4.20
CA ALA A 187 -18.57 -26.01 5.54
C ALA A 187 -19.30 -25.15 6.58
N ASP A 188 -20.50 -25.57 6.96
CA ASP A 188 -21.45 -24.81 7.78
C ASP A 188 -21.49 -25.22 9.27
N GLY A 189 -20.74 -26.25 9.64
CA GLY A 189 -20.57 -26.67 11.02
C GLY A 189 -19.29 -26.14 11.68
N ILE A 190 -19.28 -26.02 13.01
CA ILE A 190 -18.05 -25.68 13.74
C ILE A 190 -17.02 -26.79 13.51
N ALA A 191 -15.83 -26.43 13.06
CA ALA A 191 -14.77 -27.37 12.70
C ALA A 191 -15.18 -28.40 11.63
N ALA A 192 -16.14 -28.07 10.76
CA ALA A 192 -16.52 -28.91 9.63
C ALA A 192 -15.51 -28.80 8.47
N HIS A 193 -15.40 -29.85 7.67
CA HIS A 193 -14.55 -29.89 6.47
C HIS A 193 -15.34 -30.38 5.24
N ALA A 194 -15.45 -29.54 4.20
CA ALA A 194 -16.09 -29.90 2.94
C ALA A 194 -15.10 -29.78 1.78
N GLU A 195 -14.90 -30.86 1.01
CA GLU A 195 -14.01 -30.88 -0.16
C GLU A 195 -14.72 -31.50 -1.39
N GLY A 196 -14.24 -31.21 -2.60
CA GLY A 196 -14.75 -31.81 -3.84
C GLY A 196 -15.66 -30.89 -4.66
N THR A 197 -16.73 -31.44 -5.23
CA THR A 197 -17.68 -30.70 -6.09
C THR A 197 -19.11 -30.83 -5.57
N ASN A 198 -19.78 -29.71 -5.32
CA ASN A 198 -21.15 -29.67 -4.81
C ASN A 198 -21.30 -30.45 -3.49
N THR A 199 -20.45 -30.16 -2.49
CA THR A 199 -20.42 -30.86 -1.20
C THR A 199 -20.79 -29.93 -0.04
N SER A 200 -21.42 -30.47 1.02
CA SER A 200 -21.88 -29.67 2.15
C SER A 200 -21.70 -30.38 3.50
N ALA A 201 -20.78 -29.89 4.34
CA ALA A 201 -20.56 -30.38 5.71
C ALA A 201 -21.26 -29.47 6.74
N SER A 202 -22.52 -29.77 7.10
CA SER A 202 -23.33 -28.92 8.00
C SER A 202 -23.26 -29.29 9.49
N GLY A 203 -22.67 -30.44 9.83
CA GLY A 203 -22.54 -30.92 11.20
C GLY A 203 -21.33 -30.32 11.92
N ASN A 204 -21.42 -30.11 13.23
CA ASN A 204 -20.21 -29.80 14.00
C ASN A 204 -19.21 -30.96 13.88
N SER A 205 -17.98 -30.65 13.50
CA SER A 205 -16.92 -31.63 13.24
C SER A 205 -17.27 -32.67 12.17
N SER A 206 -18.20 -32.36 11.25
CA SER A 206 -18.50 -33.25 10.11
C SER A 206 -17.46 -33.10 9.01
N HIS A 207 -17.30 -34.15 8.22
CA HIS A 207 -16.49 -34.15 7.01
C HIS A 207 -17.28 -34.72 5.84
N THR A 208 -17.23 -34.03 4.71
CA THR A 208 -17.91 -34.39 3.47
C THR A 208 -16.91 -34.21 2.31
N GLU A 209 -16.81 -35.22 1.43
CA GLU A 209 -15.87 -35.24 0.29
C GLU A 209 -16.55 -35.83 -0.96
N GLY A 210 -16.00 -35.60 -2.15
CA GLY A 210 -16.45 -36.21 -3.41
C GLY A 210 -17.36 -35.32 -4.26
N GLU A 211 -18.40 -35.89 -4.87
CA GLU A 211 -19.31 -35.18 -5.78
C GLU A 211 -20.76 -35.34 -5.29
N ASN A 212 -21.48 -34.22 -5.10
CA ASN A 212 -22.89 -34.21 -4.65
C ASN A 212 -23.13 -34.88 -3.28
N THR A 213 -22.26 -34.63 -2.30
CA THR A 213 -22.32 -35.27 -0.96
C THR A 213 -22.71 -34.28 0.14
N VAL A 214 -23.35 -34.80 1.20
CA VAL A 214 -23.74 -34.03 2.41
C VAL A 214 -23.32 -34.77 3.68
#